data_AF-A0A4S2JJI7-F1
#
_entry.id   AF-A0A4S2JJI7-F1
#
_cell.length_a   1.000
_cell.length_b   1.000
_cell.length_c   1.000
_cell.angle_alpha   90.00
_cell.angle_beta   90.00
_cell.angle_gamma   90.00
#
_symmetry.space_group_name_H-M   'P 1'
#
loop_
_entity.id
_entity.type
_entity.pdbx_description
1 polymer ?
#
loop_
_entity_poly.entity_id
_entity_poly.type
_entity_poly.pdbx_seq_one_letter_code
_entity_poly.pdbx_strand_id
1 'polypeptide(L)'
;MFSSGLNCNLSFPSCLGYPQDSEELIPKMAREPIILNVYDMYWINEYTTPIGLGVFHSGVEIYGTEYAYGGHAQPKSGIFEITPRVAEELGEQFRYR
;
A
#
# COMPACT_ATOMS: atom_id res chain seq x y z
N MET A 1 24.54 43.09 -17.62
CA MET A 1 23.17 43.62 -17.67
C MET A 1 22.22 42.46 -17.44
N PHE A 2 21.47 42.54 -16.33
CA PHE A 2 20.14 41.98 -16.03
C PHE A 2 19.74 40.65 -16.71
N SER A 3 19.58 39.54 -15.96
CA SER A 3 18.33 39.15 -15.26
C SER A 3 17.21 38.84 -16.27
N SER A 4 16.44 37.75 -16.26
CA SER A 4 15.84 36.99 -15.14
C SER A 4 15.03 35.84 -15.74
N GLY A 5 14.80 34.73 -15.03
CA GLY A 5 13.80 33.75 -15.51
C GLY A 5 13.63 32.42 -14.77
N LEU A 6 13.69 32.42 -13.43
CA LEU A 6 13.13 31.39 -12.52
C LEU A 6 13.65 29.93 -12.66
N ASN A 7 14.83 29.66 -12.07
CA ASN A 7 15.08 28.35 -11.46
C ASN A 7 14.28 28.29 -10.15
N CYS A 8 13.40 27.30 -10.01
CA CYS A 8 12.75 26.98 -8.74
C CYS A 8 13.83 26.61 -7.72
N ASN A 9 14.21 27.59 -6.91
CA ASN A 9 15.03 27.41 -5.73
C ASN A 9 14.10 26.93 -4.59
N LEU A 10 13.78 25.64 -4.60
CA LEU A 10 13.33 24.97 -3.39
C LEU A 10 14.54 24.24 -2.81
N SER A 11 15.15 24.88 -1.82
CA SER A 11 16.04 24.19 -0.88
C SER A 11 15.15 23.28 -0.02
N PHE A 12 14.77 22.12 -0.57
CA PHE A 12 14.31 21.04 0.28
C PHE A 12 15.56 20.54 1.00
N PRO A 13 15.64 20.68 2.34
CA PRO A 13 16.72 20.06 3.03
C PRO A 13 16.51 18.55 2.86
N SER A 14 17.43 17.92 2.14
CA SER A 14 17.72 16.51 2.28
C SER A 14 18.16 16.30 3.74
N CYS A 15 17.19 16.30 4.65
CA CYS A 15 17.37 16.09 6.08
C CYS A 15 17.60 14.60 6.35
N LEU A 16 18.60 13.99 5.71
CA LEU A 16 19.24 12.73 6.09
C LEU A 16 20.43 12.48 5.15
N GLY A 17 21.44 13.35 5.25
CA GLY A 17 22.81 12.89 5.01
C GLY A 17 23.12 11.86 6.08
N TYR A 18 23.11 10.57 5.71
CA TYR A 18 23.35 9.47 6.63
C TYR A 18 24.86 9.43 6.96
N PRO A 19 25.29 9.71 8.21
CA PRO A 19 26.68 9.51 8.58
C PRO A 19 27.01 8.01 8.50
N GLN A 20 28.10 7.67 7.82
CA GLN A 20 28.50 6.27 7.55
C GLN A 20 28.76 5.42 8.82
N ASP A 21 28.79 6.03 10.01
CA ASP A 21 28.99 5.34 11.30
C ASP A 21 27.69 4.94 12.02
N SER A 22 26.50 5.24 11.49
CA SER A 22 25.22 4.84 12.12
C SER A 22 24.64 3.50 11.64
N GLU A 23 25.29 2.81 10.69
CA GLU A 23 24.84 1.50 10.17
C GLU A 23 24.73 0.42 11.27
N GLU A 24 25.45 0.56 12.39
CA GLU A 24 25.43 -0.41 13.49
C GLU A 24 24.21 -0.23 14.42
N LEU A 25 23.49 0.90 14.32
CA LEU A 25 22.29 1.20 15.10
C LEU A 25 21.01 1.26 14.25
N ILE A 26 21.08 1.03 12.94
CA ILE A 26 19.86 0.66 12.21
C ILE A 26 19.51 -0.74 12.70
N PRO A 27 18.38 -0.94 13.42
CA PRO A 27 17.91 -2.29 13.67
C PRO A 27 17.80 -2.91 12.29
N LYS A 28 18.61 -3.94 12.00
CA LYS A 28 18.72 -4.61 10.70
C LYS A 28 17.30 -4.80 10.18
N MET A 29 16.81 -3.85 9.37
CA MET A 29 15.40 -3.86 9.01
C MET A 29 15.25 -5.15 8.23
N ALA A 30 14.39 -6.04 8.71
CA ALA A 30 14.11 -7.26 8.00
C ALA A 30 13.76 -6.82 6.57
N ARG A 31 14.57 -7.24 5.59
CA ARG A 31 14.43 -6.85 4.19
C ARG A 31 13.26 -7.61 3.54
N GLU A 32 12.21 -7.84 4.32
CA GLU A 32 11.03 -8.57 3.91
C GLU A 32 10.22 -7.67 2.99
N PRO A 33 9.84 -8.15 1.78
CA PRO A 33 8.96 -7.40 0.91
C PRO A 33 7.61 -7.18 1.60
N ILE A 34 7.12 -5.94 1.52
CA ILE A 34 5.75 -5.58 1.90
C ILE A 34 4.96 -5.43 0.62
N ILE A 35 3.95 -6.29 0.43
CA ILE A 35 3.12 -6.32 -0.76
C ILE A 35 1.74 -5.77 -0.40
N LEU A 36 1.20 -4.88 -1.23
CA LEU A 36 -0.17 -4.40 -1.11
C LEU A 36 -1.04 -5.16 -2.11
N ASN A 37 -1.87 -6.07 -1.61
CA ASN A 37 -2.82 -6.82 -2.42
C ASN A 37 -4.11 -5.98 -2.54
N VAL A 38 -4.62 -5.81 -3.76
CA VAL A 38 -5.79 -4.96 -4.05
C VAL A 38 -6.89 -5.80 -4.68
N TYR A 39 -8.12 -5.59 -4.23
CA TYR A 39 -9.30 -6.33 -4.66
C TYR A 39 -10.37 -5.37 -5.14
N ASP A 40 -11.01 -5.72 -6.25
CA ASP A 40 -12.27 -5.10 -6.67
C ASP A 40 -13.38 -5.58 -5.73
N MET A 41 -14.08 -4.63 -5.10
CA MET A 41 -15.20 -4.94 -4.21
C MET A 41 -16.55 -4.99 -4.95
N TYR A 42 -16.64 -4.32 -6.11
CA TYR A 42 -17.83 -4.33 -6.95
C TYR A 42 -17.47 -4.60 -8.41
N TRP A 43 -18.29 -5.41 -9.07
CA TRP A 43 -18.18 -5.71 -10.50
C TRP A 43 -18.18 -4.45 -11.38
N ILE A 44 -18.81 -3.36 -10.93
CA ILE A 44 -18.89 -2.11 -11.68
C ILE A 44 -17.53 -1.41 -11.83
N ASN A 45 -16.53 -1.76 -11.01
CA ASN A 45 -15.19 -1.20 -11.10
C ASN A 45 -14.57 -1.38 -12.48
N GLU A 46 -14.91 -2.47 -13.20
CA GLU A 46 -14.44 -2.72 -14.58
C GLU A 46 -14.83 -1.57 -15.54
N TYR A 47 -15.97 -0.92 -15.28
CA TYR A 47 -16.50 0.17 -16.10
C TYR A 47 -16.18 1.56 -15.56
N THR A 48 -16.05 1.71 -14.24
CA THR A 48 -15.83 3.02 -13.59
C THR A 48 -14.36 3.38 -13.42
N THR A 49 -13.45 2.40 -13.34
CA THR A 49 -12.02 2.67 -13.15
C THR A 49 -11.43 3.57 -14.26
N PRO A 50 -11.78 3.40 -15.56
CA PRO A 50 -11.27 4.27 -16.62
C PRO A 50 -11.58 5.76 -16.46
N ILE A 51 -12.64 6.11 -15.71
CA ILE A 51 -12.99 7.50 -15.39
C ILE A 51 -12.52 7.92 -13.99
N GLY A 52 -11.67 7.11 -13.35
CA GLY A 52 -11.06 7.39 -12.04
C GLY A 52 -11.94 7.07 -10.84
N LEU A 53 -12.99 6.24 -10.99
CA LEU A 53 -13.92 5.88 -9.91
C LEU A 53 -13.90 4.37 -9.65
N GLY A 54 -13.90 3.97 -8.38
CA GLY A 54 -14.00 2.56 -8.00
C GLY A 54 -13.99 2.37 -6.49
N VAL A 55 -14.46 1.22 -6.04
CA VAL A 55 -14.41 0.83 -4.62
C VAL A 55 -13.49 -0.38 -4.50
N PHE A 56 -12.41 -0.20 -3.76
CA PHE A 56 -11.36 -1.19 -3.61
C PHE A 56 -11.23 -1.57 -2.15
N HIS A 57 -10.84 -2.83 -1.93
CA HIS A 57 -10.34 -3.29 -0.65
C HIS A 57 -8.87 -3.68 -0.81
N SER A 58 -8.09 -3.58 0.25
CA SER A 58 -6.67 -3.92 0.21
C SER A 58 -6.22 -4.63 1.48
N GLY A 59 -5.34 -5.60 1.30
CA GLY A 59 -4.60 -6.27 2.37
C GLY A 59 -3.10 -6.03 2.24
N VAL A 60 -2.40 -6.15 3.37
CA VAL A 60 -0.94 -6.01 3.46
C VAL A 60 -0.34 -7.38 3.69
N GLU A 61 0.47 -7.85 2.75
CA GLU A 61 1.18 -9.12 2.80
C GLU A 61 2.63 -8.91 3.24
N ILE A 62 3.02 -9.61 4.31
CA ILE A 62 4.36 -9.61 4.90
C ILE A 62 4.62 -11.01 5.46
N TYR A 63 5.80 -11.57 5.25
CA TYR A 63 6.16 -12.92 5.73
C TYR A 63 5.21 -14.02 5.24
N GLY A 64 4.63 -13.87 4.05
CA GLY A 64 3.72 -14.85 3.45
C GLY A 64 2.30 -14.88 4.05
N THR A 65 1.97 -13.94 4.93
CA THR A 65 0.61 -13.77 5.48
C THR A 65 0.06 -12.43 5.05
N GLU A 66 -1.20 -12.39 4.60
CA GLU A 66 -1.90 -11.15 4.29
C GLU A 66 -2.82 -10.74 5.44
N TYR A 67 -2.75 -9.47 5.82
CA TYR A 67 -3.54 -8.87 6.87
C TYR A 67 -4.47 -7.80 6.29
N ALA A 68 -5.73 -7.84 6.70
CA ALA A 68 -6.73 -6.87 6.31
C ALA A 68 -7.58 -6.44 7.51
N TYR A 69 -8.34 -5.35 7.35
CA TYR A 69 -9.28 -4.84 8.35
C TYR A 69 -10.70 -4.81 7.79
N GLY A 70 -11.63 -5.50 8.45
CA GLY A 70 -13.01 -5.63 7.98
C GLY A 70 -13.12 -6.31 6.61
N GLY A 71 -14.30 -6.30 5.98
CA GLY A 71 -14.45 -6.91 4.65
C GLY A 71 -14.26 -8.44 4.65
N HIS A 72 -14.87 -9.13 5.61
CA HIS A 72 -14.90 -10.60 5.69
C HIS A 72 -16.27 -11.08 6.19
N ALA A 73 -16.61 -12.35 5.94
CA ALA A 73 -17.95 -12.91 6.19
C ALA A 73 -18.31 -13.14 7.68
N GLN A 74 -17.41 -12.85 8.61
CA GLN A 74 -17.59 -13.20 10.03
C GLN A 74 -18.30 -12.03 10.76
N PRO A 75 -19.15 -12.30 11.78
CA PRO A 75 -19.90 -11.28 12.51
C PRO A 75 -19.03 -10.54 13.54
N LYS A 76 -17.82 -10.14 13.17
CA LYS A 76 -16.88 -9.37 13.97
C LYS A 76 -16.17 -8.36 13.08
N SER A 77 -15.70 -7.26 13.68
CA SER A 77 -14.78 -6.34 13.03
C SER A 77 -13.38 -6.51 13.61
N GLY A 78 -12.39 -5.91 12.96
CA GLY A 78 -11.00 -5.91 13.40
C GLY A 78 -10.04 -6.38 12.33
N ILE A 79 -8.81 -6.64 12.77
CA ILE A 79 -7.74 -7.19 11.94
C ILE A 79 -7.93 -8.70 11.85
N PHE A 80 -7.71 -9.25 10.67
CA PHE A 80 -7.72 -10.69 10.42
C PHE A 80 -6.63 -11.02 9.40
N GLU A 81 -6.26 -12.29 9.38
CA GLU A 81 -5.32 -12.87 8.42
C GLU A 81 -6.09 -13.65 7.36
N ILE A 82 -5.56 -13.65 6.14
CA ILE A 82 -6.01 -14.49 5.04
C ILE A 82 -4.81 -15.09 4.33
N THR A 83 -5.07 -16.17 3.57
CA THR A 83 -4.12 -16.64 2.58
C THR A 83 -3.91 -15.55 1.52
N PRO A 84 -2.65 -15.18 1.17
CA PRO A 84 -2.43 -14.10 0.23
C PRO A 84 -3.19 -14.27 -1.09
N ARG A 85 -3.90 -13.21 -1.50
CA ARG A 85 -4.63 -13.14 -2.78
C ARG A 85 -5.85 -14.06 -2.91
N VAL A 86 -6.31 -14.67 -1.82
CA VAL A 86 -7.51 -15.53 -1.80
C VAL A 86 -8.74 -14.68 -1.49
N ALA A 87 -9.34 -14.12 -2.55
CA ALA A 87 -10.47 -13.19 -2.45
C ALA A 87 -11.72 -13.82 -1.82
N GLU A 88 -11.90 -15.13 -1.93
CA GLU A 88 -13.03 -15.87 -1.38
C GLU A 88 -13.09 -15.78 0.15
N GLU A 89 -11.94 -15.60 0.83
CA GLU A 89 -11.87 -15.40 2.28
C GLU A 89 -12.40 -14.01 2.72
N LEU A 90 -12.39 -13.03 1.81
CA LEU A 90 -12.99 -11.70 1.99
C LEU A 90 -14.49 -11.72 1.69
N GLY A 91 -14.93 -12.60 0.78
CA GLY A 91 -16.32 -12.87 0.43
C GLY A 91 -16.57 -12.85 -1.07
N GLU A 92 -17.76 -13.33 -1.47
CA GLU A 92 -18.10 -13.63 -2.88
C GLU A 92 -18.04 -12.43 -3.83
N GLN A 93 -18.19 -11.21 -3.31
CA GLN A 93 -18.12 -9.99 -4.13
C GLN A 93 -16.69 -9.54 -4.48
N PHE A 94 -15.67 -10.08 -3.80
CA PHE A 94 -14.29 -9.66 -4.00
C PHE A 94 -13.64 -10.39 -5.17
N ARG A 95 -12.81 -9.66 -5.92
CA ARG A 95 -11.95 -10.23 -6.96
C ARG A 95 -10.56 -9.64 -6.86
N TYR A 96 -9.54 -10.49 -6.88
CA TYR A 96 -8.15 -10.05 -6.90
C TYR A 96 -7.82 -9.33 -8.22
N ARG A 97 -7.07 -8.24 -8.13
CA ARG A 97 -6.75 -7.36 -9.26
C ARG A 97 -5.31 -7.48 -9.73
#